data_AF-A0A7S0WPB5-F1
#
_entry.id   AF-A0A7S0WPB5-F1
#
_cell.length_a   1.000
_cell.length_b   1.000
_cell.length_c   1.000
_cell.angle_alpha   90.00
_cell.angle_beta   90.00
_cell.angle_gamma   90.00
#
_symmetry.space_group_name_H-M   'P 1'
#
loop_
_entity.id
_entity.type
_entity.pdbx_description
1 polymer ?
#
loop_
_entity_poly.entity_id
_entity_poly.type
_entity_poly.pdbx_seq_one_letter_code
_entity_poly.pdbx_strand_id
1 'polypeptide(L)'
;EMEHVQVHPTGFINPKDPGASTKTLCAELLRGAGAILLDRSGRRFVDELATRAHISGVMMATDPEALDFVIVMNDAQAAINDKHVPLYLSKGLLTKFDSLADLAAWMAERGTANLATLQETIRNYTAAAAAGAEGTPDEFGKKFFHNPDFEHTGSYYAGRVTPVVHYSMGGIAIDAEGRVLR
;
A
#
# COMPACT_ATOMS: atom_id res chain seq x y z
N GLU A 1 28.22 -6.26 -1.08
CA GLU A 1 26.95 -5.48 -1.13
C GLU A 1 26.19 -5.59 -2.45
N MET A 2 26.76 -6.18 -3.52
CA MET A 2 26.03 -6.43 -4.77
C MET A 2 24.82 -7.36 -4.56
N GLU A 3 24.86 -8.19 -3.53
CA GLU A 3 23.80 -9.06 -3.05
C GLU A 3 22.62 -8.33 -2.40
N HIS A 4 22.78 -7.06 -2.02
CA HIS A 4 21.73 -6.27 -1.39
C HIS A 4 20.87 -5.57 -2.45
N VAL A 5 19.72 -6.19 -2.74
CA VAL A 5 18.69 -5.64 -3.65
C VAL A 5 17.43 -5.29 -2.84
N GLN A 6 16.97 -4.05 -2.96
CA GLN A 6 15.75 -3.58 -2.31
C GLN A 6 14.54 -3.86 -3.20
N VAL A 7 13.52 -4.43 -2.56
CA VAL A 7 12.17 -4.58 -3.09
C VAL A 7 11.31 -3.43 -2.55
N HIS A 8 10.68 -2.67 -3.45
CA HIS A 8 9.66 -1.70 -3.10
C HIS A 8 8.32 -2.42 -2.92
N PRO A 9 7.59 -2.23 -1.80
CA PRO A 9 6.39 -3.02 -1.51
C PRO A 9 5.24 -2.73 -2.48
N THR A 10 5.16 -1.51 -3.02
CA THR A 10 3.99 -1.07 -3.79
C THR A 10 4.35 -0.69 -5.23
N GLY A 11 4.35 -1.67 -6.14
CA GLY A 11 4.29 -1.45 -7.59
C GLY A 11 2.88 -1.75 -8.10
N PHE A 12 2.30 -0.85 -8.89
CA PHE A 12 0.93 -1.05 -9.39
C PHE A 12 0.84 -2.22 -10.37
N ILE A 13 -0.15 -3.09 -10.15
CA ILE A 13 -0.59 -4.06 -11.14
C ILE A 13 -1.58 -3.35 -12.06
N ASN A 14 -1.17 -3.08 -13.31
CA ASN A 14 -2.04 -2.47 -14.29
C ASN A 14 -3.14 -3.47 -14.70
N PRO A 15 -4.44 -3.16 -14.52
CA PRO A 15 -5.51 -4.09 -14.92
C PRO A 15 -5.52 -4.43 -16.41
N LYS A 16 -5.01 -3.53 -17.27
CA LYS A 16 -4.91 -3.74 -18.71
C LYS A 16 -3.74 -4.63 -19.12
N ASP A 17 -2.73 -4.75 -18.26
CA ASP A 17 -1.56 -5.61 -18.48
C ASP A 17 -1.00 -6.09 -17.12
N PRO A 18 -1.67 -7.05 -16.46
CA PRO A 18 -1.27 -7.49 -15.12
C PRO A 18 0.10 -8.18 -15.10
N GLY A 19 0.48 -8.82 -16.21
CA GLY A 19 1.72 -9.58 -16.40
C GLY A 19 2.93 -8.73 -16.79
N ALA A 20 2.78 -7.40 -16.90
CA ALA A 20 3.88 -6.51 -17.24
C ALA A 20 5.09 -6.71 -16.33
N SER A 21 6.26 -6.93 -16.94
CA SER A 21 7.55 -7.11 -16.24
C SER A 21 8.00 -5.84 -15.53
N THR A 22 7.67 -4.67 -16.09
CA THR A 22 7.87 -3.37 -15.47
C THR A 22 6.56 -2.85 -14.91
N LYS A 23 6.59 -2.34 -13.67
CA LYS A 23 5.41 -1.78 -13.02
C LYS A 23 5.63 -0.32 -12.66
N THR A 24 4.56 0.47 -12.76
CA THR A 24 4.59 1.86 -12.27
C THR A 24 4.63 1.84 -10.75
N LEU A 25 5.57 2.54 -10.14
CA LEU A 25 5.63 2.63 -8.68
C LEU A 25 4.43 3.38 -8.13
N CYS A 26 3.79 2.78 -7.14
CA CYS A 26 2.83 3.45 -6.27
C CYS A 26 3.63 4.18 -5.19
N ALA A 27 3.64 5.50 -5.25
CA ALA A 27 4.50 6.31 -4.41
C ALA A 27 4.26 6.07 -2.90
N GLU A 28 5.33 5.93 -2.14
CA GLU A 28 5.31 5.68 -0.69
C GLU A 28 4.54 6.77 0.09
N LEU A 29 4.48 7.98 -0.46
CA LEU A 29 3.67 9.08 0.08
C LEU A 29 2.18 8.76 0.20
N LEU A 30 1.63 7.82 -0.59
CA LEU A 30 0.23 7.41 -0.44
C LEU A 30 0.02 6.73 0.93
N ARG A 31 0.90 5.79 1.29
CA ARG A 31 0.93 5.18 2.63
C ARG A 31 1.22 6.23 3.70
N GLY A 32 2.16 7.14 3.42
CA GLY A 32 2.48 8.29 4.28
C GLY A 32 1.28 9.20 4.58
N ALA A 33 0.37 9.37 3.63
CA ALA A 33 -0.83 10.19 3.77
C ALA A 33 -1.96 9.50 4.55
N GLY A 34 -1.87 8.19 4.79
CA GLY A 34 -2.87 7.40 5.52
C GLY A 34 -3.43 6.20 4.78
N ALA A 35 -2.99 5.92 3.55
CA ALA A 35 -3.47 4.76 2.80
C ALA A 35 -3.16 3.45 3.53
N ILE A 36 -4.12 2.53 3.55
CA ILE A 36 -3.99 1.21 4.15
C ILE A 36 -3.69 0.14 3.10
N LEU A 37 -3.02 -0.93 3.51
CA LEU A 37 -2.78 -2.10 2.67
C LEU A 37 -3.70 -3.25 3.09
N LEU A 38 -4.40 -3.82 2.11
CA LEU A 38 -5.31 -4.94 2.30
C LEU A 38 -4.86 -6.16 1.51
N ASP A 39 -4.99 -7.32 2.13
CA ASP A 39 -4.86 -8.61 1.46
C ASP A 39 -6.09 -8.92 0.58
N ARG A 40 -6.10 -10.09 -0.06
CA ARG A 40 -7.24 -10.56 -0.87
C ARG A 40 -8.50 -10.87 -0.07
N SER A 41 -8.40 -10.98 1.25
CA SER A 41 -9.55 -11.14 2.15
C SER A 41 -10.14 -9.80 2.58
N GLY A 42 -9.48 -8.67 2.28
CA GLY A 42 -9.91 -7.34 2.68
C GLY A 42 -9.43 -6.95 4.09
N ARG A 43 -8.41 -7.64 4.62
CA ARG A 43 -7.84 -7.39 5.94
C ARG A 43 -6.50 -6.69 5.85
N ARG A 44 -6.24 -5.82 6.83
CA ARG A 44 -4.89 -5.30 7.08
C ARG A 44 -4.00 -6.45 7.56
N PHE A 45 -2.70 -6.32 7.28
CA PHE A 45 -1.73 -7.35 7.60
C PHE A 45 -0.36 -6.78 8.02
N VAL A 46 -0.18 -5.45 8.04
CA VAL A 46 1.10 -4.81 8.28
C VAL A 46 0.94 -3.35 8.71
N ASP A 47 1.94 -2.79 9.39
CA ASP A 47 2.10 -1.34 9.50
C ASP A 47 2.60 -0.76 8.17
N GLU A 48 1.75 0.02 7.51
CA GLU A 48 2.02 0.65 6.22
C GLU A 48 3.13 1.70 6.26
N LEU A 49 3.59 2.10 7.45
CA LEU A 49 4.72 3.03 7.65
C LEU A 49 6.03 2.31 8.04
N ALA A 50 6.02 0.98 8.14
CA ALA A 50 7.22 0.20 8.40
C ALA A 50 8.23 0.26 7.23
N THR A 51 9.41 -0.30 7.45
CA THR A 51 10.47 -0.31 6.42
C THR A 51 10.03 -1.11 5.18
N ARG A 52 10.54 -0.74 4.01
CA ARG A 52 10.24 -1.44 2.74
C ARG A 52 10.56 -2.93 2.82
N ALA A 53 11.67 -3.29 3.46
CA ALA A 53 12.07 -4.68 3.68
C ALA A 53 11.04 -5.44 4.54
N HIS A 54 10.54 -4.82 5.62
CA HIS A 54 9.51 -5.41 6.45
C HIS A 54 8.20 -5.58 5.67
N ILE A 55 7.69 -4.53 5.05
CA ILE A 55 6.41 -4.57 4.33
C ILE A 55 6.46 -5.60 3.20
N SER A 56 7.50 -5.59 2.37
CA SER A 56 7.63 -6.56 1.27
C SER A 56 7.78 -8.00 1.77
N GLY A 57 8.51 -8.22 2.87
CA GLY A 57 8.63 -9.53 3.51
C GLY A 57 7.29 -10.04 4.04
N VAL A 58 6.50 -9.19 4.71
CA VAL A 58 5.16 -9.57 5.18
C VAL A 58 4.23 -9.84 3.99
N MET A 59 4.26 -9.01 2.94
CA MET A 59 3.49 -9.28 1.71
C MET A 59 3.82 -10.65 1.12
N MET A 60 5.10 -11.00 1.00
CA MET A 60 5.51 -12.31 0.50
C MET A 60 5.08 -13.47 1.42
N ALA A 61 5.00 -13.26 2.73
CA ALA A 61 4.52 -14.27 3.67
C ALA A 61 2.98 -14.41 3.65
N THR A 62 2.24 -13.32 3.45
CA THR A 62 0.78 -13.28 3.46
C THR A 62 0.17 -13.95 2.22
N ASP A 63 0.74 -13.72 1.05
CA ASP A 63 0.24 -14.29 -0.21
C ASP A 63 1.42 -14.63 -1.16
N PRO A 64 2.20 -15.68 -0.85
CA PRO A 64 3.43 -16.03 -1.56
C PRO A 64 3.20 -16.39 -3.04
N GLU A 65 1.99 -16.83 -3.39
CA GLU A 65 1.68 -17.29 -4.74
C GLU A 65 1.16 -16.15 -5.63
N ALA A 66 0.17 -15.39 -5.17
CA ALA A 66 -0.46 -14.38 -6.03
C ALA A 66 0.20 -13.00 -5.91
N LEU A 67 0.77 -12.66 -4.74
CA LEU A 67 1.36 -11.36 -4.44
C LEU A 67 0.44 -10.17 -4.85
N ASP A 68 -0.86 -10.31 -4.64
CA ASP A 68 -1.89 -9.38 -5.15
C ASP A 68 -2.61 -8.64 -4.02
N PHE A 69 -2.14 -7.43 -3.70
CA PHE A 69 -2.61 -6.63 -2.57
C PHE A 69 -3.36 -5.37 -3.05
N VAL A 70 -4.07 -4.70 -2.16
CA VAL A 70 -4.76 -3.44 -2.48
C VAL A 70 -4.22 -2.33 -1.59
N ILE A 71 -3.93 -1.18 -2.19
CA ILE A 71 -3.80 0.07 -1.45
C ILE A 71 -5.14 0.81 -1.50
N VAL A 72 -5.65 1.27 -0.36
CA VAL A 72 -6.95 1.95 -0.24
C VAL A 72 -6.77 3.30 0.45
N MET A 73 -7.43 4.34 -0.08
CA MET A 73 -7.48 5.67 0.50
C MET A 73 -8.92 6.20 0.63
N ASN A 74 -9.14 7.11 1.57
CA ASN A 74 -10.32 7.98 1.63
C ASN A 74 -10.09 9.31 0.88
N ASP A 75 -11.12 10.16 0.82
CA ASP A 75 -11.06 11.48 0.17
C ASP A 75 -9.97 12.40 0.75
N ALA A 76 -9.84 12.46 2.09
CA ALA A 76 -8.89 13.35 2.75
C ALA A 76 -7.43 12.98 2.41
N GLN A 77 -7.12 11.69 2.38
CA GLN A 77 -5.82 11.15 1.99
C GLN A 77 -5.55 11.37 0.50
N ALA A 78 -6.58 11.20 -0.34
CA ALA A 78 -6.48 11.44 -1.77
C ALA A 78 -6.21 12.91 -2.09
N ALA A 79 -6.85 13.84 -1.36
CA ALA A 79 -6.70 15.28 -1.52
C ALA A 79 -5.29 15.79 -1.17
N ILE A 80 -4.61 15.19 -0.19
CA ILE A 80 -3.20 15.50 0.12
C ILE A 80 -2.28 15.17 -1.06
N ASN A 81 -2.66 14.17 -1.85
CA ASN A 81 -1.87 13.63 -2.95
C ASN A 81 -2.38 14.14 -4.32
N ASP A 82 -2.70 15.43 -4.37
CA ASP A 82 -3.35 16.16 -5.47
C ASP A 82 -2.71 16.00 -6.86
N LYS A 83 -1.42 15.68 -6.92
CA LYS A 83 -0.71 15.38 -8.18
C LYS A 83 -0.69 13.89 -8.52
N HIS A 84 -0.51 13.03 -7.51
CA HIS A 84 -0.29 11.60 -7.72
C HIS A 84 -1.60 10.86 -7.98
N VAL A 85 -2.64 11.15 -7.20
CA VAL A 85 -3.93 10.46 -7.34
C VAL A 85 -4.56 10.71 -8.72
N PRO A 86 -4.68 11.95 -9.22
CA PRO A 86 -5.20 12.19 -10.58
C PRO A 86 -4.35 11.54 -11.68
N LEU A 87 -3.01 11.53 -11.52
CA LEU A 87 -2.13 10.84 -12.46
C LEU A 87 -2.41 9.34 -12.48
N TYR A 88 -2.54 8.69 -11.34
CA TYR A 88 -2.80 7.26 -11.27
C TYR A 88 -4.24 6.91 -11.73
N LEU A 89 -5.22 7.76 -11.47
CA LEU A 89 -6.58 7.63 -12.02
C LEU A 89 -6.58 7.71 -13.54
N SER A 90 -5.92 8.72 -14.13
CA SER A 90 -5.85 8.86 -15.59
C SER A 90 -5.13 7.70 -16.28
N LYS A 91 -4.19 7.05 -15.59
CA LYS A 91 -3.52 5.82 -16.06
C LYS A 91 -4.34 4.55 -15.82
N GLY A 92 -5.44 4.61 -15.07
CA GLY A 92 -6.23 3.44 -14.67
C GLY A 92 -5.54 2.52 -13.66
N LEU A 93 -4.60 3.06 -12.88
CA LEU A 93 -3.88 2.34 -11.82
C LEU A 93 -4.59 2.47 -10.45
N LEU A 94 -5.32 3.57 -10.26
CA LEU A 94 -6.31 3.73 -9.20
C LEU A 94 -7.71 3.77 -9.82
N THR A 95 -8.69 3.31 -9.04
CA THR A 95 -10.11 3.42 -9.32
C THR A 95 -10.78 4.15 -8.16
N LYS A 96 -11.72 5.04 -8.49
CA LYS A 96 -12.59 5.72 -7.52
C LYS A 96 -13.87 4.90 -7.33
N PHE A 97 -14.28 4.72 -6.08
CA PHE A 97 -15.50 4.03 -5.67
C PHE A 97 -16.35 4.98 -4.83
N ASP A 98 -17.65 5.05 -5.11
CA ASP A 98 -18.56 5.96 -4.41
C ASP A 98 -19.01 5.39 -3.05
N SER A 99 -18.81 4.09 -2.82
CA SER A 99 -19.14 3.45 -1.56
C SER A 99 -18.20 2.31 -1.19
N LEU A 100 -18.21 1.93 0.09
CA LEU A 100 -17.49 0.76 0.59
C LEU A 100 -18.03 -0.55 -0.03
N ALA A 101 -19.31 -0.57 -0.41
CA ALA A 101 -19.92 -1.73 -1.07
C ALA A 101 -19.37 -1.92 -2.49
N ASP A 102 -19.16 -0.83 -3.24
CA ASP A 102 -18.56 -0.89 -4.57
C ASP A 102 -17.09 -1.33 -4.50
N LEU A 103 -16.35 -0.82 -3.51
CA LEU A 103 -14.98 -1.26 -3.23
C LEU A 103 -14.95 -2.77 -2.89
N ALA A 104 -15.87 -3.23 -2.03
CA ALA A 104 -15.98 -4.63 -1.66
C ALA A 104 -16.28 -5.53 -2.87
N ALA A 105 -17.21 -5.13 -3.73
CA ALA A 105 -17.55 -5.87 -4.94
C ALA A 105 -16.36 -5.99 -5.89
N TRP A 106 -15.62 -4.90 -6.09
CA TRP A 106 -14.39 -4.91 -6.90
C TRP A 106 -13.29 -5.77 -6.29
N MET A 107 -13.13 -5.77 -4.96
CA MET A 107 -12.16 -6.64 -4.27
C MET A 107 -12.57 -8.11 -4.27
N ALA A 108 -13.86 -8.44 -4.38
CA ALA A 108 -14.34 -9.82 -4.41
C ALA A 108 -13.94 -10.56 -5.70
N GLU A 109 -13.67 -9.86 -6.81
CA GLU A 109 -13.24 -10.46 -8.09
C GLU A 109 -11.91 -11.20 -8.00
N ARG A 110 -11.12 -10.91 -6.96
CA ARG A 110 -9.76 -11.39 -6.76
C ARG A 110 -9.59 -12.21 -5.49
N GLY A 111 -10.59 -12.34 -4.64
CA GLY A 111 -10.41 -12.99 -3.34
C GLY A 111 -11.70 -13.22 -2.56
N THR A 112 -11.58 -13.32 -1.25
CA THR A 112 -12.71 -13.57 -0.34
C THR A 112 -13.20 -12.30 0.35
N ALA A 113 -12.69 -11.14 -0.06
CA ALA A 113 -13.15 -9.85 0.44
C ALA A 113 -14.64 -9.66 0.19
N ASN A 114 -15.32 -9.09 1.17
CA ASN A 114 -16.73 -8.75 1.11
C ASN A 114 -16.99 -7.53 2.00
N LEU A 115 -18.21 -6.98 1.92
CA LEU A 115 -18.57 -5.77 2.66
C LEU A 115 -18.39 -5.93 4.17
N ALA A 116 -18.79 -7.07 4.74
CA ALA A 116 -18.68 -7.31 6.17
C ALA A 116 -17.21 -7.33 6.63
N THR A 117 -16.32 -7.98 5.87
CA THR A 117 -14.89 -8.00 6.18
C THR A 117 -14.29 -6.60 6.09
N LEU A 118 -14.62 -5.81 5.06
CA LEU A 118 -14.10 -4.44 4.94
C LEU A 118 -14.61 -3.53 6.06
N GLN A 119 -15.89 -3.65 6.43
CA GLN A 119 -16.45 -2.91 7.57
C GLN A 119 -15.77 -3.28 8.88
N GLU A 120 -15.46 -4.56 9.09
CA GLU A 120 -14.69 -5.00 10.25
C GLU A 120 -13.27 -4.43 10.24
N THR A 121 -12.57 -4.51 9.11
CA THR A 121 -11.22 -3.94 8.95
C THR A 121 -11.21 -2.44 9.25
N ILE A 122 -12.20 -1.69 8.74
CA ILE A 122 -12.32 -0.24 8.97
C ILE A 122 -12.59 0.05 10.45
N ARG A 123 -13.54 -0.64 11.08
CA ARG A 123 -13.82 -0.47 12.52
C ARG A 123 -12.59 -0.73 13.38
N ASN A 124 -11.87 -1.82 13.09
CA ASN A 124 -10.64 -2.17 13.81
C ASN A 124 -9.56 -1.10 13.60
N TYR A 125 -9.43 -0.58 12.38
CA TYR A 125 -8.48 0.50 12.09
C TYR A 125 -8.84 1.81 12.79
N THR A 126 -10.11 2.20 12.81
CA THR A 126 -10.59 3.39 13.53
C THR A 126 -10.33 3.26 15.03
N ALA A 127 -10.61 2.10 15.62
CA ALA A 127 -10.32 1.83 17.03
C ALA A 127 -8.81 1.87 17.32
N ALA A 128 -8.00 1.28 16.44
CA ALA A 128 -6.54 1.32 16.54
C ALA A 128 -5.99 2.75 16.43
N ALA A 129 -6.55 3.58 15.55
CA ALA A 129 -6.14 4.98 15.41
C ALA A 129 -6.47 5.81 16.65
N ALA A 130 -7.63 5.57 17.28
CA ALA A 130 -8.01 6.20 18.54
C ALA A 130 -7.05 5.81 19.67
N ALA A 131 -6.75 4.52 19.83
CA ALA A 131 -5.77 4.03 20.80
C ALA A 131 -4.34 4.53 20.51
N GLY A 132 -3.98 4.65 19.23
CA GLY A 132 -2.73 5.21 18.75
C GLY A 132 -2.54 6.67 19.13
N ALA A 133 -3.61 7.47 19.12
CA ALA A 133 -3.59 8.85 19.61
C ALA A 133 -3.26 8.94 21.11
N GLU A 134 -3.52 7.89 21.88
CA GLU A 134 -3.15 7.75 23.29
C GLU A 134 -1.76 7.10 23.49
N GLY A 135 -1.03 6.83 22.40
CA GLY A 135 0.31 6.25 22.41
C GLY A 135 0.36 4.72 22.41
N THR A 136 -0.78 4.04 22.22
CA THR A 136 -0.86 2.58 22.16
C THR A 136 -0.72 2.09 20.71
N PRO A 137 0.31 1.31 20.36
CA PRO A 137 0.46 0.78 19.01
C PRO A 137 -0.65 -0.23 18.65
N ASP A 138 -0.97 -0.35 17.35
CA ASP A 138 -1.89 -1.40 16.88
C ASP A 138 -1.27 -2.80 16.88
N GLU A 139 -2.05 -3.81 16.46
CA GLU A 139 -1.62 -5.20 16.37
C GLU A 139 -0.38 -5.43 15.47
N PHE A 140 -0.10 -4.50 14.55
CA PHE A 140 1.06 -4.51 13.66
C PHE A 140 2.20 -3.60 14.15
N GLY A 141 2.03 -2.95 15.31
CA GLY A 141 2.99 -2.01 15.89
C GLY A 141 2.89 -0.58 15.33
N LYS A 142 1.86 -0.26 14.55
CA LYS A 142 1.63 1.07 13.97
C LYS A 142 1.28 2.08 15.07
N LYS A 143 1.94 3.24 15.03
CA LYS A 143 1.76 4.33 16.02
C LYS A 143 1.17 5.60 15.42
N PHE A 144 1.39 5.83 14.13
CA PHE A 144 1.03 7.09 13.48
C PHE A 144 -0.08 6.84 12.46
N PHE A 145 -1.17 7.60 12.59
CA PHE A 145 -2.38 7.46 11.79
C PHE A 145 -2.73 8.82 11.20
N HIS A 146 -2.59 8.96 9.87
CA HIS A 146 -2.98 10.17 9.16
C HIS A 146 -4.34 9.98 8.51
N ASN A 147 -5.26 10.92 8.76
CA ASN A 147 -6.64 10.89 8.26
C ASN A 147 -7.30 9.50 8.39
N PRO A 148 -7.38 8.91 9.60
CA PRO A 148 -7.77 7.51 9.75
C PRO A 148 -9.27 7.23 9.54
N ASP A 149 -10.08 8.26 9.29
CA ASP A 149 -11.51 8.12 9.12
C ASP A 149 -11.87 7.46 7.77
N PHE A 150 -12.01 6.14 7.79
CA PHE A 150 -12.57 5.38 6.68
C PHE A 150 -14.08 5.14 6.83
N GLU A 151 -14.71 5.51 7.94
CA GLU A 151 -16.19 5.47 8.11
C GLU A 151 -16.87 6.72 7.53
N HIS A 152 -16.09 7.61 6.93
CA HIS A 152 -16.52 8.85 6.31
C HIS A 152 -17.62 8.70 5.26
N THR A 153 -18.39 9.77 5.11
CA THR A 153 -19.24 9.99 3.93
C THR A 153 -18.38 10.53 2.79
N GLY A 154 -18.03 9.66 1.85
CA GLY A 154 -17.14 10.03 0.76
C GLY A 154 -16.76 8.86 -0.13
N SER A 155 -15.78 9.11 -0.98
CA SER A 155 -15.27 8.16 -1.96
C SER A 155 -14.03 7.43 -1.47
N TYR A 156 -13.88 6.19 -1.95
CA TYR A 156 -12.68 5.41 -1.76
C TYR A 156 -11.85 5.39 -3.05
N TYR A 157 -10.54 5.38 -2.90
CA TYR A 157 -9.61 5.24 -4.02
C TYR A 157 -8.78 3.99 -3.78
N ALA A 158 -8.84 3.03 -4.71
CA ALA A 158 -8.09 1.80 -4.55
C ALA A 158 -7.34 1.38 -5.81
N GLY A 159 -6.21 0.70 -5.63
CA GLY A 159 -5.41 0.14 -6.71
C GLY A 159 -4.71 -1.14 -6.28
N ARG A 160 -4.48 -2.03 -7.24
CA ARG A 160 -3.77 -3.28 -7.01
C ARG A 160 -2.27 -3.04 -6.97
N VAL A 161 -1.59 -3.59 -5.97
CA VAL A 161 -0.15 -3.45 -5.76
C VAL A 161 0.51 -4.77 -5.46
N THR A 162 1.79 -4.87 -5.83
CA THR A 162 2.65 -6.05 -5.61
C THR A 162 4.08 -5.59 -5.31
N PRO A 163 4.89 -6.38 -4.59
CA PRO A 163 6.30 -6.07 -4.38
C PRO A 163 7.06 -6.08 -5.70
N VAL A 164 7.98 -5.12 -5.90
CA VAL A 164 8.78 -5.00 -7.12
C VAL A 164 10.24 -4.70 -6.82
N VAL A 165 11.15 -5.33 -7.56
CA VAL A 165 12.59 -5.00 -7.49
C VAL A 165 12.77 -3.54 -7.89
N HIS A 166 13.52 -2.77 -7.10
CA HIS A 166 13.58 -1.32 -7.24
C HIS A 166 14.99 -0.74 -7.26
N TYR A 167 15.87 -1.18 -6.35
CA TYR A 167 17.17 -0.53 -6.17
C TYR A 167 18.24 -1.55 -5.75
N SER A 168 19.46 -1.42 -6.28
CA SER A 168 20.63 -2.17 -5.83
C SER A 168 21.47 -1.26 -4.92
N MET A 169 21.62 -1.65 -3.65
CA MET A 169 22.39 -0.86 -2.68
C MET A 169 23.88 -0.93 -2.97
N GLY A 170 24.35 -2.10 -3.39
CA GLY A 170 25.72 -2.27 -3.83
C GLY A 170 26.00 -1.58 -5.16
N GLY A 171 27.29 -1.35 -5.41
CA GLY A 171 27.79 -0.78 -6.64
C GLY A 171 29.31 -0.83 -6.66
N ILE A 172 29.89 -0.04 -7.56
CA ILE A 172 31.34 0.15 -7.60
C ILE A 172 31.79 0.84 -6.31
N ALA A 173 32.83 0.30 -5.67
CA ALA A 173 33.39 0.90 -4.47
C ALA A 173 34.03 2.27 -4.79
N ILE A 174 33.71 3.28 -3.99
CA ILE A 174 34.22 4.65 -4.16
C ILE A 174 34.81 5.20 -2.85
N ASP A 175 35.78 6.10 -2.96
CA ASP A 175 36.23 6.93 -1.84
C ASP A 175 35.26 8.10 -1.56
N ALA A 176 35.53 8.87 -0.50
CA ALA A 176 34.71 10.02 -0.10
C ALA A 176 34.74 11.18 -1.12
N GLU A 177 35.70 11.17 -2.05
CA GLU A 177 35.79 12.13 -3.15
C GLU A 177 35.14 11.62 -4.45
N GLY A 178 34.51 10.45 -4.42
CA GLY A 178 33.82 9.86 -5.57
C GLY A 178 34.73 9.16 -6.57
N ARG A 179 35.98 8.83 -6.21
CA ARG A 179 36.89 8.08 -7.08
C ARG A 179 36.66 6.58 -6.91
N VAL A 180 36.75 5.84 -8.02
CA VAL A 180 36.64 4.37 -8.01
C VAL A 180 37.86 3.74 -7.33
N LEU A 181 37.60 2.84 -6.39
CA LEU A 181 38.62 2.02 -5.72
C LEU A 181 38.96 0.79 -6.58
N ARG A 182 40.23 0.39 -6.58
CA ARG A 182 40.72 -0.83 -7.26
C ARG A 182 40.69 -2.04 -6.34
#